data_AF-A0A7J4N5A5-F1
#
_entry.id   AF-A0A7J4N5A5-F1
#
_cell.length_a   1.000
_cell.length_b   1.000
_cell.length_c   1.000
_cell.angle_alpha   90.00
_cell.angle_beta   90.00
_cell.angle_gamma   90.00
#
_symmetry.space_group_name_H-M   'P 1'
#
loop_
_entity.id
_entity.type
_entity.pdbx_description
1 polymer ?
#
loop_
_entity_poly.entity_id
_entity_poly.type
_entity_poly.pdbx_seq_one_letter_code
_entity_poly.pdbx_strand_id
1 'polypeptide(L)' 'MKKGLVGLGGALAAVGAGAAYYFNTATYEVEKEILGVPYTVLENYDPMYVTVSIVIAIVGVVILAYGALSKSS' A
#
# COMPACT_ATOMS: atom_id res chain seq x y z
N MET A 1 -8.04 1.74 24.89
CA MET A 1 -7.34 0.83 23.95
C MET A 1 -8.00 0.74 22.58
N LYS A 2 -9.33 0.56 22.50
CA LYS A 2 -10.10 0.48 21.23
C LYS A 2 -9.77 1.58 20.21
N LYS A 3 -9.83 2.85 20.62
CA LYS A 3 -9.55 4.00 19.73
C LYS A 3 -8.12 4.01 19.18
N GLY A 4 -7.15 3.53 19.97
CA GLY A 4 -5.75 3.43 19.57
C GLY A 4 -5.53 2.36 18.50
N LEU A 5 -6.14 1.18 18.66
CA LEU A 5 -6.08 0.12 17.65
C LEU A 5 -6.78 0.50 16.34
N VAL A 6 -7.94 1.14 16.44
CA VAL A 6 -8.66 1.65 15.26
C VAL A 6 -7.84 2.73 14.54
N GLY A 7 -7.27 3.69 15.28
CA GLY A 7 -6.42 4.73 14.68
C GLY A 7 -5.15 4.17 14.03
N LEU A 8 -4.44 3.29 14.73
CA LEU A 8 -3.22 2.67 14.24
C LEU A 8 -3.49 1.79 13.01
N GLY A 9 -4.52 0.93 13.07
CA GLY A 9 -4.89 0.06 11.96
C GLY A 9 -5.33 0.84 10.73
N GLY A 10 -6.14 1.89 10.91
CA GLY A 10 -6.54 2.78 9.82
C GLY A 10 -5.37 3.50 9.17
N ALA A 11 -4.42 4.02 9.97
CA ALA A 11 -3.22 4.68 9.46
C ALA A 11 -2.32 3.71 8.68
N LEU A 12 -2.06 2.51 9.21
CA LEU A 12 -1.27 1.49 8.51
C LEU A 12 -1.94 1.06 7.19
N ALA A 13 -3.26 0.88 7.21
CA ALA A 13 -4.03 0.50 6.03
C ALA A 13 -3.92 1.56 4.93
N ALA A 14 -4.08 2.84 5.29
CA ALA A 14 -3.99 3.96 4.37
C ALA A 14 -2.57 4.11 3.79
N VAL A 15 -1.53 4.00 4.64
CA VAL A 15 -0.13 4.11 4.21
C VAL A 15 0.24 2.95 3.29
N GLY A 16 -0.10 1.71 3.65
CA GLY A 16 0.18 0.54 2.81
C GLY A 16 -0.53 0.60 1.46
N ALA A 17 -1.81 1.00 1.44
CA ALA A 17 -2.57 1.15 0.20
C ALA A 17 -2.04 2.29 -0.68
N GLY A 18 -1.68 3.43 -0.08
CA GLY A 18 -1.10 4.57 -0.80
C GLY A 18 0.28 4.25 -1.37
N ALA A 19 1.13 3.56 -0.61
CA ALA A 19 2.44 3.09 -1.08
C ALA A 19 2.29 2.05 -2.20
N ALA A 20 1.36 1.10 -2.05
CA ALA A 20 1.10 0.10 -3.09
C ALA A 20 0.61 0.76 -4.38
N TYR A 21 -0.30 1.73 -4.29
CA TYR A 21 -0.75 2.50 -5.45
C TYR A 21 0.41 3.26 -6.08
N TYR A 22 1.20 4.01 -5.30
CA TYR A 22 2.33 4.79 -5.81
C TYR A 22 3.36 3.92 -6.54
N PHE A 23 3.80 2.82 -5.93
CA PHE A 23 4.76 1.91 -6.57
C PHE A 23 4.17 1.17 -7.77
N ASN A 24 2.86 0.93 -7.78
CA ASN A 24 2.18 0.33 -8.92
C ASN A 24 2.00 1.34 -10.08
N THR A 25 1.50 2.55 -9.84
CA THR A 25 1.24 3.54 -10.90
C THR A 25 2.48 4.26 -11.40
N ALA A 26 3.49 4.51 -10.56
CA ALA A 26 4.79 4.99 -11.04
C ALA A 26 5.44 4.02 -12.04
N THR A 27 4.98 2.77 -12.06
CA THR A 27 5.41 1.74 -13.02
C THR A 27 4.57 1.78 -14.30
N TYR A 28 3.26 2.00 -14.21
CA TYR A 28 2.35 2.00 -15.38
C TYR A 28 2.29 3.33 -16.14
N GLU A 29 2.56 4.47 -15.50
CA GLU A 29 2.57 5.79 -16.16
C GLU A 29 3.78 6.00 -17.08
N VAL A 30 4.76 5.09 -17.07
CA VAL A 30 5.90 5.08 -18.01
C VAL A 30 5.63 4.19 -19.24
N GLU A 31 4.60 3.34 -19.21
CA GLU A 31 4.32 2.37 -20.28
C GLU A 31 3.44 2.92 -21.41
N LYS A 32 2.93 4.14 -21.30
CA LYS A 32 2.16 4.75 -22.38
C LYS A 32 2.67 6.14 -22.65
N GLU A 33 2.97 6.33 -23.92
CA GLU A 33 3.29 7.61 -24.56
C GLU A 33 4.80 7.89 -24.63
N ILE A 34 5.35 7.62 -25.82
CA ILE A 34 6.28 8.47 -26.60
C ILE A 34 7.38 7.62 -27.30
N LEU A 35 7.16 7.36 -28.59
CA LEU A 35 8.20 7.35 -29.64
C LEU A 35 9.28 6.25 -29.68
N GLY A 36 8.94 4.96 -29.56
CA GLY A 36 9.78 3.89 -30.15
C GLY A 36 11.22 3.79 -29.65
N VAL A 37 11.52 4.36 -28.47
CA VAL A 37 12.78 4.17 -27.75
C VAL A 37 12.64 2.87 -26.96
N PRO A 38 13.63 1.95 -26.97
CA PRO A 38 13.63 0.84 -26.03
C PRO A 38 13.74 1.43 -24.63
N TYR A 39 12.59 1.51 -23.96
CA TYR A 39 12.47 1.91 -22.58
C TYR A 39 13.30 0.93 -21.76
N THR A 40 14.42 1.41 -21.21
CA THR A 40 14.97 0.82 -20.00
C THR A 40 13.84 0.84 -19.00
N VAL A 41 13.22 -0.33 -18.79
CA VAL A 41 12.32 -0.56 -17.65
C VAL A 41 12.98 0.12 -16.47
N LEU A 42 12.29 1.14 -15.96
CA LEU A 42 12.78 1.99 -14.89
C LEU A 42 13.49 1.08 -13.87
N GLU A 43 14.78 1.31 -13.64
CA GLU A 43 15.68 0.49 -12.80
C GLU A 43 15.18 0.28 -11.35
N ASN A 44 14.00 0.76 -11.02
CA ASN A 44 13.39 0.84 -9.70
C ASN A 44 12.04 0.11 -9.57
N TYR A 45 11.55 -0.61 -10.59
CA TYR A 45 10.42 -1.52 -10.37
C TYR A 45 10.92 -2.76 -9.64
N ASP A 46 10.78 -2.74 -8.32
CA ASP A 46 10.88 -3.94 -7.52
C ASP A 46 9.47 -4.38 -7.08
N PRO A 47 8.94 -5.50 -7.62
CA PRO A 47 7.65 -6.02 -7.20
C PRO A 47 7.60 -6.32 -5.70
N MET A 48 8.76 -6.46 -5.04
CA MET A 48 8.86 -6.58 -3.60
C MET A 48 8.32 -5.34 -2.89
N TYR A 49 8.56 -4.11 -3.36
CA TYR A 49 8.02 -2.90 -2.72
C TYR A 49 6.49 -2.82 -2.82
N VAL A 50 5.92 -3.20 -3.96
CA VAL A 50 4.46 -3.29 -4.13
C VAL A 50 3.89 -4.34 -3.18
N THR A 51 4.50 -5.52 -3.15
CA THR A 51 4.06 -6.65 -2.32
C THR A 51 4.14 -6.32 -0.84
N VAL A 52 5.25 -5.76 -0.36
CA VAL A 52 5.43 -5.34 1.04
C VAL A 52 4.40 -4.26 1.42
N SER A 53 4.13 -3.31 0.53
CA SER A 53 3.13 -2.26 0.76
C SER A 53 1.72 -2.83 0.92
N ILE A 54 1.35 -3.82 0.09
CA ILE A 54 0.09 -4.57 0.20
C ILE A 54 0.02 -5.31 1.54
N VAL A 55 1.10 -5.98 1.96
CA VAL A 55 1.14 -6.68 3.25
C VAL A 55 0.93 -5.71 4.41
N ILE A 56 1.56 -4.54 4.39
CA ILE A 56 1.35 -3.49 5.39
C ILE A 56 -0.12 -3.04 5.41
N ALA A 57 -0.74 -2.87 4.23
CA ALA A 57 -2.14 -2.49 4.11
C ALA A 57 -3.06 -3.54 4.78
N ILE A 58 -2.82 -4.81 4.47
CA ILE A 58 -3.59 -5.95 5.02
C ILE A 58 -3.43 -6.01 6.54
N VAL A 59 -2.21 -5.89 7.06
CA VAL A 59 -1.94 -5.87 8.51
C VAL A 59 -2.69 -4.71 9.18
N GLY A 60 -2.68 -3.53 8.56
CA GLY A 60 -3.46 -2.38 9.02
C GLY A 60 -4.95 -2.67 9.12
N VAL A 61 -5.54 -3.26 8.07
CA VAL A 61 -6.96 -3.65 8.03
C VAL A 61 -7.28 -4.67 9.12
N VAL A 62 -6.42 -5.66 9.36
CA VAL A 62 -6.61 -6.66 10.42
C VAL A 62 -6.62 -6.01 11.81
N ILE A 63 -5.67 -5.10 12.08
CA ILE A 63 -5.60 -4.36 13.35
C ILE A 63 -6.83 -3.45 13.51
N LEU A 64 -7.25 -2.79 12.44
CA LEU A 64 -8.44 -1.94 12.41
C LEU A 64 -9.69 -2.75 12.72
N ALA A 65 -9.87 -3.90 12.06
CA ALA A 65 -10.99 -4.80 12.27
C ALA A 65 -11.01 -5.35 13.70
N TYR A 66 -9.86 -5.78 14.22
CA TYR A 66 -9.73 -6.22 15.61
C TYR A 66 -10.07 -5.10 16.60
N GLY A 67 -9.58 -3.89 16.36
CA GLY A 67 -9.94 -2.71 17.14
C GLY A 67 -11.44 -2.42 17.09
N ALA A 68 -12.06 -2.42 15.90
CA ALA A 68 -13.48 -2.15 15.72
C ALA A 68 -14.38 -3.18 16.43
N LEU A 69 -14.02 -4.46 16.32
CA LEU A 69 -14.72 -5.61 16.91
C LEU A 69 -14.45 -5.78 18.40
N SER A 70 -13.38 -5.19 18.95
CA SER A 70 -13.12 -5.24 20.38
C SER A 70 -14.30 -4.66 21.16
N LYS A 71 -14.83 -5.44 22.12
CA LYS A 71 -15.88 -4.98 23.03
C LYS A 71 -15.37 -3.75 23.77
N SER A 72 -16.23 -2.75 23.89
CA SER A 72 -15.95 -1.58 24.72
C SER A 72 -16.00 -2.03 26.18
N SER A 73 -14.87 -2.55 26.66
CA SER A 73 -14.64 -2.74 28.09
C SER A 73 -14.29 -1.41 28.75
#